data_AF-A0A6J5E0R0-F1
#
_entry.id   AF-A0A6J5E0R0-F1
#
_cell.length_a   1.000
_cell.length_b   1.000
_cell.length_c   1.000
_cell.angle_alpha   90.00
_cell.angle_beta   90.00
_cell.angle_gamma   90.00
#
_symmetry.space_group_name_H-M   'P 1'
#
loop_
_entity.id
_entity.type
_entity.pdbx_description
1 polymer ?
#
loop_
_entity_poly.entity_id
_entity_poly.type
_entity_poly.pdbx_seq_one_letter_code
_entity_poly.pdbx_strand_id
1 'polypeptide(L)'
;MQYVNLLGMHPSCEGLRPFAKSFFDALGVTDREERGSGSYVDGYYLKGSLDGMTFVVAISDEGAHEDVPYWIHISADLADPGALEGAVSQLVRDKALPMGFQLAHIVNFGKRGEQRIDY
;
A
#
# COMPACT_ATOMS: atom_id res chain seq x y z
N MET A 1 8.43 -12.17 -9.62
CA MET A 1 7.99 -11.09 -8.73
C MET A 1 6.65 -10.53 -9.20
N GLN A 2 5.61 -10.78 -8.41
CA GLN A 2 4.25 -10.29 -8.63
C GLN A 2 4.01 -9.09 -7.72
N TYR A 3 3.06 -8.24 -8.07
CA TYR A 3 2.72 -7.10 -7.24
C TYR A 3 1.22 -6.76 -7.27
N VAL A 4 0.78 -6.12 -6.20
CA VAL A 4 -0.54 -5.52 -6.01
C VAL A 4 -0.33 -4.06 -5.64
N ASN A 5 -1.15 -3.17 -6.21
CA ASN A 5 -1.13 -1.76 -5.85
C ASN A 5 -2.41 -1.42 -5.11
N LEU A 6 -2.27 -0.85 -3.92
CA LEU A 6 -3.38 -0.25 -3.19
C LEU A 6 -3.23 1.26 -3.18
N LEU A 7 -4.35 1.94 -3.09
CA LEU A 7 -4.42 3.31 -2.61
C LEU A 7 -5.08 3.31 -1.24
N GLY A 8 -4.70 4.27 -0.40
CA GLY A 8 -5.18 4.30 0.96
C GLY A 8 -5.19 5.65 1.63
N MET A 9 -6.00 5.73 2.68
CA MET A 9 -6.00 6.82 3.64
C MET A 9 -6.38 6.31 5.04
N HIS A 10 -6.01 7.07 6.07
CA HIS A 10 -6.46 6.82 7.44
C HIS A 10 -6.86 8.15 8.11
N PRO A 11 -8.10 8.32 8.64
CA PRO A 11 -8.61 9.65 9.01
C PRO A 11 -7.84 10.35 10.12
N SER A 12 -7.17 9.58 10.97
CA SER A 12 -6.33 10.10 12.05
C SER A 12 -4.85 10.23 11.69
N CYS A 13 -4.45 9.96 10.45
CA CYS A 13 -3.06 10.02 10.01
C CYS A 13 -2.87 11.15 8.99
N GLU A 14 -2.31 12.26 9.44
CA GLU A 14 -1.90 13.33 8.55
C GLU A 14 -0.43 13.13 8.12
N GLY A 15 -0.23 12.86 6.83
CA GLY A 15 1.10 12.72 6.22
C GLY A 15 1.57 11.27 6.07
N LEU A 16 2.56 11.08 5.20
CA LEU A 16 3.07 9.78 4.79
C LEU A 16 3.66 8.97 5.96
N ARG A 17 4.49 9.59 6.81
CA ARG A 17 5.13 8.89 7.95
C ARG A 17 4.10 8.37 8.97
N PRO A 18 3.15 9.18 9.49
CA PRO A 18 2.13 8.66 10.40
C PRO A 18 1.23 7.59 9.77
N PHE A 19 0.86 7.77 8.50
CA PHE A 19 0.08 6.77 7.76
C PHE A 19 0.83 5.44 7.64
N ALA A 20 2.04 5.45 7.10
CA ALA A 20 2.84 4.25 6.90
C ALA A 20 3.18 3.56 8.22
N LYS A 21 3.50 4.32 9.28
CA LYS A 21 3.72 3.76 10.61
C LYS A 21 2.47 3.01 11.11
N SER A 22 1.31 3.66 11.05
CA SER A 22 0.05 3.05 11.53
C SER A 22 -0.34 1.84 10.69
N PHE A 23 -0.08 1.88 9.38
CA PHE A 23 -0.34 0.77 8.46
C PHE A 23 0.55 -0.43 8.81
N PHE A 24 1.86 -0.21 8.96
CA PHE A 24 2.79 -1.24 9.39
C PHE A 24 2.48 -1.79 10.78
N ASP A 25 2.06 -0.93 11.73
CA ASP A 25 1.60 -1.35 13.05
C ASP A 25 0.37 -2.27 12.94
N ALA A 26 -0.62 -1.90 12.13
CA ALA A 26 -1.83 -2.70 11.92
C ALA A 26 -1.52 -4.09 11.32
N LEU A 27 -0.56 -4.16 10.39
CA LEU A 27 -0.13 -5.41 9.76
C LEU A 27 0.80 -6.25 10.65
N GLY A 28 1.45 -5.66 11.65
CA GLY A 28 2.49 -6.32 12.44
C GLY A 28 3.87 -6.36 11.78
N VAL A 29 4.13 -5.47 10.81
CA VAL A 29 5.44 -5.29 10.16
C VAL A 29 6.41 -4.67 11.16
N THR A 30 7.58 -5.28 11.35
CA THR A 30 8.56 -4.86 12.38
C THR A 30 9.85 -4.27 11.80
N ASP A 31 10.22 -4.60 10.58
CA ASP A 31 11.43 -4.20 9.88
C ASP A 31 11.21 -2.96 8.99
N ARG A 32 10.95 -1.82 9.64
CA ARG A 32 10.59 -0.58 8.94
C ARG A 32 11.81 0.23 8.57
N GLU A 33 11.88 0.67 7.31
CA GLU A 33 12.93 1.54 6.80
C GLU A 33 12.33 2.73 6.04
N GLU A 34 12.94 3.91 6.20
CA GLU A 34 12.69 5.07 5.33
C GLU A 34 13.82 5.15 4.30
N ARG A 35 13.47 5.40 3.04
CA ARG A 35 14.44 5.49 1.94
C ARG A 35 14.20 6.75 1.12
N GLY A 36 15.27 7.54 0.96
CA GLY A 36 15.27 8.70 0.08
C GLY A 36 15.37 8.29 -1.40
N SER A 37 14.56 8.92 -2.25
CA SER A 37 14.59 8.74 -3.71
C SER A 37 13.89 9.92 -4.39
N GLY A 38 14.58 10.60 -5.31
CA GLY A 38 14.01 11.72 -6.08
C GLY A 38 12.91 11.33 -7.07
N SER A 39 12.60 10.05 -7.22
CA SER A 39 11.51 9.55 -8.07
C SER A 39 10.16 9.48 -7.36
N TYR A 40 10.11 9.81 -6.07
CA TYR A 40 8.88 9.79 -5.27
C TYR A 40 8.48 11.20 -4.88
N VAL A 41 7.17 11.44 -4.70
CA VAL A 41 6.66 12.67 -4.11
C VAL A 41 7.26 12.84 -2.70
N ASP A 42 7.65 14.06 -2.37
CA ASP A 42 8.46 14.44 -1.19
C ASP A 42 9.87 13.83 -1.12
N GLY A 43 10.28 13.04 -2.12
CA GLY A 43 11.64 12.52 -2.23
C GLY A 43 11.94 11.31 -1.34
N TYR A 44 10.92 10.61 -0.82
CA TYR A 44 11.11 9.41 0.00
C TYR A 44 9.92 8.43 -0.06
N TYR A 45 10.16 7.21 0.41
CA TYR A 45 9.14 6.20 0.68
C TYR A 45 9.48 5.44 1.96
N LEU A 46 8.49 4.77 2.54
CA LEU A 46 8.69 3.84 3.64
C LEU A 46 8.54 2.41 3.15
N LYS A 47 9.34 1.50 3.70
CA LYS A 47 9.33 0.09 3.34
C LYS A 47 9.33 -0.79 4.59
N GLY A 48 8.70 -1.95 4.47
CA GLY A 48 8.81 -3.02 5.45
C GLY A 48 8.41 -4.35 4.86
N SER A 49 8.56 -5.44 5.61
CA SER A 49 8.21 -6.78 5.15
C SER A 49 7.42 -7.58 6.18
N LEU A 50 6.63 -8.52 5.67
CA LEU A 50 5.88 -9.48 6.47
C LEU A 50 5.63 -10.73 5.64
N ASP A 51 5.94 -11.90 6.18
CA ASP A 51 5.64 -13.20 5.58
C ASP A 51 6.07 -13.32 4.09
N GLY A 52 7.24 -12.76 3.76
CA GLY A 52 7.79 -12.78 2.40
C GLY A 52 7.20 -11.71 1.45
N MET A 53 6.23 -10.92 1.90
CA MET A 53 5.74 -9.74 1.19
C MET A 53 6.59 -8.53 1.55
N THR A 54 6.91 -7.72 0.54
CA THR A 54 7.52 -6.41 0.70
C THR A 54 6.46 -5.34 0.44
N PHE A 55 6.32 -4.41 1.37
CA PHE A 55 5.43 -3.26 1.29
C PHE A 55 6.27 -2.01 1.07
N VAL A 56 5.90 -1.20 0.09
CA VAL A 56 6.43 0.14 -0.13
C VAL A 56 5.25 1.11 -0.06
N VAL A 57 5.35 2.12 0.81
CA VAL A 57 4.31 3.13 1.03
C VAL A 57 4.88 4.49 0.66
N ALA A 58 4.17 5.20 -0.22
CA ALA A 58 4.55 6.52 -0.69
C ALA A 58 3.32 7.40 -0.93
N ILE A 59 3.53 8.68 -1.20
CA ILE A 59 2.48 9.56 -1.71
C ILE A 59 2.24 9.22 -3.18
N SER A 60 0.98 9.07 -3.56
CA SER A 60 0.54 8.91 -4.94
C SER A 60 0.74 10.21 -5.71
N ASP A 61 1.31 10.14 -6.92
CA ASP A 61 1.40 11.26 -7.86
C ASP A 61 0.17 11.36 -8.78
N GLU A 62 -0.77 10.42 -8.68
CA GLU A 62 -2.01 10.41 -9.45
C GLU A 62 -3.09 11.30 -8.81
N GLY A 63 -3.37 12.44 -9.46
CA GLY A 63 -4.38 13.41 -9.00
C GLY A 63 -5.84 12.94 -9.15
N ALA A 64 -6.10 11.78 -9.74
CA ALA A 64 -7.47 11.25 -9.89
C ALA A 64 -8.05 10.67 -8.59
N HIS A 65 -7.20 10.38 -7.59
CA HIS A 65 -7.56 9.66 -6.36
C HIS A 65 -7.11 10.42 -5.10
N GLU A 66 -7.40 11.73 -5.05
CA GLU A 66 -7.00 12.59 -3.92
C GLU A 66 -7.61 12.17 -2.57
N ASP A 67 -8.72 11.41 -2.58
CA ASP A 67 -9.36 10.86 -1.39
C ASP A 67 -8.56 9.72 -0.75
N VAL A 68 -7.67 9.08 -1.51
CA VAL A 68 -6.79 7.99 -1.06
C VAL A 68 -5.34 8.28 -1.47
N PRO A 69 -4.69 9.28 -0.85
CA PRO A 69 -3.47 9.89 -1.38
C PRO A 69 -2.21 9.03 -1.20
N TYR A 70 -2.27 7.92 -0.47
CA TYR A 70 -1.10 7.07 -0.23
C TYR A 70 -1.13 5.84 -1.11
N TRP A 71 -0.09 5.69 -1.94
CA TRP A 71 0.14 4.51 -2.73
C TRP A 71 0.90 3.46 -1.92
N ILE A 72 0.40 2.23 -1.95
CA ILE A 72 1.00 1.06 -1.31
C ILE A 72 1.29 0.02 -2.38
N HIS A 73 2.56 -0.19 -2.66
CA HIS A 73 3.04 -1.24 -3.55
C HIS A 73 3.42 -2.47 -2.74
N ILE A 74 2.76 -3.59 -3.01
CA ILE A 74 2.99 -4.85 -2.31
C ILE A 74 3.54 -5.84 -3.32
N SER A 75 4.70 -6.40 -3.04
CA SER A 75 5.33 -7.38 -3.93
C SER A 75 5.77 -8.61 -3.17
N ALA A 76 5.72 -9.76 -3.83
CA ALA A 76 6.20 -11.01 -3.28
C ALA A 76 6.79 -11.88 -4.40
N ASP A 77 7.68 -12.78 -4.01
CA ASP A 77 8.18 -13.82 -4.90
C ASP A 77 7.35 -15.09 -4.75
N LEU A 78 6.14 -15.06 -5.31
CA LEU A 78 5.21 -16.18 -5.35
C LEU A 78 5.14 -16.75 -6.77
N ALA A 79 4.90 -18.07 -6.85
CA ALA A 79 4.77 -18.77 -8.13
C ALA A 79 3.43 -18.47 -8.83
N ASP A 80 2.37 -18.15 -8.09
CA ASP A 80 1.01 -17.96 -8.60
C ASP A 80 0.49 -16.52 -8.40
N PRO A 81 0.18 -15.78 -9.48
CA PRO A 81 -0.32 -14.40 -9.43
C PRO A 81 -1.59 -14.21 -8.60
N GLY A 82 -2.51 -15.18 -8.65
CA GLY A 82 -3.75 -15.10 -7.89
C GLY A 82 -3.54 -15.23 -6.38
N ALA A 83 -2.45 -15.89 -5.97
CA ALA A 83 -2.15 -16.12 -4.57
C ALA A 83 -1.78 -14.82 -3.84
N LEU A 84 -1.04 -13.91 -4.49
CA LEU A 84 -0.68 -12.62 -3.87
C LEU A 84 -1.91 -11.75 -3.63
N GLU A 85 -2.78 -11.62 -4.63
CA GLU A 85 -3.99 -10.80 -4.52
C GLU A 85 -4.94 -11.32 -3.43
N GLY A 86 -5.14 -12.64 -3.37
CA GLY A 86 -5.94 -13.27 -2.32
C GLY A 86 -5.35 -13.05 -0.93
N ALA A 87 -4.04 -13.22 -0.78
CA ALA A 87 -3.36 -13.01 0.50
C ALA A 87 -3.39 -11.55 0.96
N VAL A 88 -3.15 -10.59 0.05
CA VAL A 88 -3.28 -9.15 0.33
C VAL A 88 -4.71 -8.80 0.71
N SER A 89 -5.70 -9.31 -0.04
CA SER A 89 -7.11 -9.04 0.24
C SER A 89 -7.53 -9.56 1.62
N GLN A 90 -7.09 -10.76 2.00
CA GLN A 90 -7.34 -11.30 3.34
C GLN A 90 -6.66 -10.45 4.42
N LEU A 91 -5.39 -10.09 4.22
CA LEU A 91 -4.61 -9.28 5.16
C LEU A 91 -5.26 -7.90 5.39
N VAL A 92 -5.71 -7.24 4.32
CA VAL A 92 -6.43 -5.95 4.39
C VAL A 92 -7.71 -6.09 5.21
N ARG A 93 -8.53 -7.09 4.91
CA ARG A 93 -9.83 -7.31 5.58
C ARG A 93 -9.67 -7.64 7.06
N ASP A 94 -8.66 -8.43 7.41
CA ASP A 94 -8.47 -8.91 8.79
C ASP A 94 -7.73 -7.91 9.68
N LYS A 95 -6.86 -7.08 9.10
CA LYS A 95 -5.92 -6.24 9.86
C LYS A 95 -6.09 -4.76 9.62
N ALA A 96 -6.17 -4.33 8.36
CA ALA A 96 -6.18 -2.91 8.04
C ALA A 96 -7.56 -2.28 8.22
N LEU A 97 -8.62 -2.86 7.64
CA LEU A 97 -9.97 -2.28 7.74
C LEU A 97 -10.47 -2.15 9.19
N PRO A 98 -10.28 -3.14 10.09
CA PRO A 98 -10.71 -3.03 11.47
C PRO A 98 -10.01 -1.90 12.24
N MET A 99 -8.84 -1.46 11.77
CA MET A 99 -8.09 -0.35 12.35
C MET A 99 -8.51 1.03 11.82
N GLY A 100 -9.46 1.08 10.87
CA GLY A 100 -9.98 2.34 10.32
C GLY A 100 -9.34 2.80 9.01
N PHE A 101 -8.52 1.97 8.39
CA PHE A 101 -7.99 2.24 7.05
C PHE A 101 -9.10 2.17 5.99
N GLN A 102 -9.08 3.13 5.07
CA GLN A 102 -9.85 3.07 3.83
C GLN A 102 -8.86 2.72 2.73
N LEU A 103 -9.08 1.59 2.06
CA LEU A 103 -8.16 1.05 1.07
C LEU A 103 -8.91 0.68 -0.19
N ALA A 104 -8.26 0.86 -1.33
CA ALA A 104 -8.77 0.44 -2.63
C ALA A 104 -7.66 -0.31 -3.40
N HIS A 105 -8.02 -1.43 -4.03
CA HIS A 105 -7.15 -2.08 -5.00
C HIS A 105 -7.22 -1.33 -6.32
N ILE A 106 -6.07 -0.93 -6.87
CA ILE A 106 -5.98 -0.33 -8.20
C ILE A 106 -5.30 -1.29 -9.19
N VAL A 107 -6.10 -1.74 -10.16
CA VAL A 107 -5.63 -2.53 -11.30
C VAL A 107 -5.21 -1.59 -12.41
N ASN A 108 -4.10 -1.89 -13.09
CA ASN A 108 -3.53 -1.06 -14.17
C ASN A 108 -3.22 0.39 -13.76
N PHE A 109 -2.76 0.60 -12.53
CA PHE A 109 -2.41 1.93 -12.00
C PHE A 109 -1.54 2.75 -12.97
N GLY A 110 -1.99 3.97 -13.30
CA GLY A 110 -1.32 4.89 -14.23
C GLY A 110 -1.36 4.44 -15.71
N LYS A 111 -2.22 3.47 -16.07
CA LYS A 111 -2.33 2.90 -17.42
C LYS A 111 -3.76 2.93 -17.94
N ARG A 112 -3.91 2.73 -19.25
CA ARG A 112 -5.23 2.61 -19.89
C ARG A 112 -5.98 1.40 -19.33
N GLY A 113 -7.23 1.62 -18.95
CA GLY A 113 -8.08 0.58 -18.33
C GLY A 113 -7.81 0.41 -16.84
N GLU A 114 -7.37 1.48 -16.17
CA GLU A 114 -7.31 1.54 -14.70
C GLU A 114 -8.68 1.23 -14.09
N GLN A 115 -8.67 0.43 -13.02
CA GLN A 115 -9.87 0.10 -12.28
C GLN A 115 -9.59 0.19 -10.78
N ARG A 116 -10.44 0.95 -10.09
CA ARG A 116 -10.47 1.05 -8.63
C ARG A 116 -11.52 0.10 -8.05
N ILE A 117 -11.15 -0.64 -7.02
CA ILE A 117 -12.00 -1.57 -6.30
C ILE A 117 -11.83 -1.30 -4.80
N ASP A 118 -12.81 -0.62 -4.19
CA ASP A 118 -12.79 -0.33 -2.75
C ASP A 118 -13.07 -1.59 -1.91
N TYR A 119 -12.44 -1.70 -0.74
CA TYR A 119 -12.48 -2.89 0.14
C TYR A 119 -13.66 -2.94 1.12
#